data_AF-Q245F5-F1
#
_entry.id   AF-Q245F5-F1
#
_cell.length_a   1.000
_cell.length_b   1.000
_cell.length_c   1.000
_cell.angle_alpha   90.00
_cell.angle_beta   90.00
_cell.angle_gamma   90.00
#
_symmetry.space_group_name_H-M   'P 1'
#
loop_
_entity.id
_entity.type
_entity.pdbx_description
1 polymer ?
#
loop_
_entity_poly.entity_id
_entity_poly.type
_entity_poly.pdbx_seq_one_letter_code
_entity_poly.pdbx_strand_id
1 'polypeptide(L)'
;MSKQTETANKNLDKVTDYVEEQELKVENALSNLKEEKKVLIKLNDADVKFLEQNFDLDKIKAIEQLRLTEGDLQKAIQNLLHN
;
A
#
# COMPACT_ATOMS: atom_id res chain seq x y z
N MET A 1 42.97 -14.22 17.79
CA MET A 1 41.52 -14.36 18.05
C MET A 1 41.13 -15.80 17.73
N SER A 2 40.33 -16.45 18.58
CA SER A 2 40.15 -17.91 18.52
C SER A 2 39.16 -18.29 17.40
N LYS A 3 39.33 -19.48 16.80
CA LYS A 3 38.39 -20.03 15.80
C LYS A 3 36.93 -20.07 16.31
N GLN A 4 36.73 -20.10 17.62
CA GLN A 4 35.40 -20.04 18.26
C GLN A 4 34.75 -18.65 18.08
N THR A 5 35.51 -17.56 18.16
CA THR A 5 34.96 -16.19 17.92
C THR A 5 34.57 -15.95 16.46
N GLU A 6 35.32 -16.47 15.48
CA GLU A 6 34.95 -16.38 14.06
C GLU A 6 33.69 -17.17 13.72
N THR A 7 33.49 -18.33 14.36
CA THR A 7 32.32 -19.18 14.13
C THR A 7 31.07 -18.56 14.76
N ALA A 8 31.20 -17.92 15.92
CA ALA A 8 30.12 -17.19 16.57
C ALA A 8 29.66 -15.98 15.73
N ASN A 9 30.60 -15.20 15.19
CA ASN A 9 30.25 -14.06 14.32
C ASN A 9 29.53 -14.50 13.04
N LYS A 10 30.01 -15.54 12.35
CA LYS A 10 29.32 -16.06 11.15
C LYS A 10 27.91 -16.58 11.44
N ASN A 11 27.67 -17.11 12.63
CA ASN A 11 26.33 -17.56 13.02
C ASN A 11 25.43 -16.38 13.35
N LEU A 12 25.95 -15.29 13.93
CA LEU A 12 25.20 -14.05 14.15
C LEU A 12 24.85 -13.36 12.84
N ASP A 13 25.78 -13.29 11.89
CA ASP A 13 25.53 -12.72 10.55
C ASP A 13 24.38 -13.46 9.86
N LYS A 14 24.40 -14.80 9.87
CA LYS A 14 23.30 -15.62 9.29
C LYS A 14 21.96 -15.42 9.96
N VAL A 15 21.93 -15.21 11.27
CA VAL A 15 20.68 -14.92 12.00
C VAL A 15 20.16 -13.54 11.62
N THR A 16 21.06 -12.57 11.45
CA THR A 16 20.72 -11.20 11.04
C THR A 16 20.17 -11.20 9.61
N ASP A 17 20.87 -11.85 8.67
CA ASP A 17 20.42 -12.03 7.28
C ASP A 17 19.02 -12.67 7.20
N TYR A 18 18.77 -13.70 8.04
CA TYR A 18 17.48 -14.37 8.10
C TYR A 18 16.37 -13.46 8.62
N VAL A 19 16.64 -12.64 9.64
CA VAL A 19 15.66 -11.69 10.17
C VAL A 19 15.34 -10.61 9.13
N GLU A 20 16.34 -10.03 8.48
CA GLU A 20 16.15 -9.04 7.41
C GLU A 20 15.33 -9.61 6.24
N GLU A 21 15.60 -10.85 5.83
CA GLU A 21 14.84 -11.52 4.77
C GLU A 21 13.36 -11.73 5.17
N GLN A 22 13.09 -12.05 6.45
CA GLN A 22 11.73 -12.21 6.95
C GLN A 22 10.99 -10.87 7.04
N GLU A 23 11.66 -9.82 7.50
CA GLU A 23 11.07 -8.46 7.53
C GLU A 23 10.69 -8.01 6.12
N LEU A 24 11.57 -8.21 5.13
CA LEU A 24 11.30 -7.88 3.74
C LEU A 24 10.13 -8.69 3.16
N LYS A 25 10.01 -9.97 3.51
CA LYS A 25 8.86 -10.82 3.11
C LYS A 25 7.54 -10.33 3.72
N VAL A 26 7.56 -9.96 5.00
CA VAL A 26 6.38 -9.42 5.70
C VAL A 26 5.97 -8.07 5.11
N GLU A 27 6.92 -7.18 4.82
CA GLU A 27 6.66 -5.88 4.21
C GLU A 27 6.05 -6.03 2.80
N ASN A 28 6.60 -6.94 1.99
CA ASN A 28 6.05 -7.25 0.67
C ASN A 28 4.63 -7.84 0.75
N ALA A 29 4.40 -8.77 1.70
CA ALA A 29 3.07 -9.35 1.89
C ALA A 29 2.04 -8.30 2.35
N LEU A 30 2.42 -7.39 3.26
CA LEU A 30 1.56 -6.29 3.72
C LEU A 30 1.26 -5.30 2.59
N SER A 31 2.23 -5.03 1.72
CA SER A 31 2.05 -4.15 0.57
C SER A 31 1.07 -4.74 -0.43
N ASN A 32 1.21 -6.03 -0.76
CA ASN A 32 0.27 -6.73 -1.64
C ASN A 32 -1.15 -6.76 -1.06
N LEU A 33 -1.30 -7.02 0.24
CA LEU A 33 -2.61 -7.00 0.91
C LEU A 33 -3.26 -5.60 0.88
N LYS A 34 -2.48 -4.52 0.98
CA LYS A 34 -2.99 -3.14 0.85
C LYS A 34 -3.48 -2.85 -0.56
N GLU A 35 -2.78 -3.32 -1.58
CA GLU A 35 -3.22 -3.18 -2.97
C GLU A 35 -4.50 -3.98 -3.26
N GLU A 36 -4.56 -5.23 -2.81
CA GLU A 36 -5.77 -6.05 -2.92
C GLU A 36 -6.97 -5.43 -2.19
N LYS A 37 -6.75 -4.87 -0.99
CA LYS A 37 -7.81 -4.19 -0.22
C LYS A 37 -8.39 -3.01 -1.01
N LYS A 38 -7.57 -2.22 -1.70
CA LYS A 38 -8.05 -1.09 -2.55
C LYS A 38 -8.94 -1.57 -3.70
N VAL A 39 -8.66 -2.73 -4.28
CA VAL A 39 -9.43 -3.28 -5.41
C VAL A 39 -10.79 -3.80 -4.97
N LEU A 40 -10.89 -4.35 -3.75
CA LEU A 40 -12.11 -4.94 -3.18
C LEU A 40 -13.12 -3.91 -2.65
N ILE A 41 -12.77 -2.63 -2.60
CA ILE A 41 -13.67 -1.59 -2.11
C ILE A 41 -14.82 -1.42 -3.10
N LYS A 42 -16.02 -1.76 -2.64
CA LYS A 42 -17.23 -1.54 -3.42
C LYS A 42 -17.47 -0.04 -3.56
N LEU A 43 -17.34 0.45 -4.78
CA LEU A 43 -17.61 1.85 -5.10
C LEU A 43 -19.08 2.03 -5.49
N ASN A 44 -19.60 3.21 -5.21
CA ASN A 44 -20.91 3.64 -5.65
C ASN A 44 -20.80 4.36 -7.00
N ASP A 45 -21.54 3.88 -8.01
CA ASP A 45 -21.54 4.46 -9.35
C ASP A 45 -21.99 5.93 -9.38
N ALA A 46 -22.84 6.34 -8.43
CA ALA A 46 -23.26 7.74 -8.31
C ALA A 46 -22.09 8.65 -7.91
N ASP A 47 -21.21 8.16 -7.03
CA ASP A 47 -20.05 8.93 -6.55
C ASP A 47 -18.98 9.01 -7.65
N VAL A 48 -18.80 7.93 -8.43
CA VAL A 48 -17.95 7.95 -9.63
C VAL A 48 -18.45 9.00 -10.63
N LYS A 49 -19.75 8.97 -10.97
CA LYS A 49 -20.35 9.95 -11.89
C LYS A 49 -20.28 11.39 -11.37
N PHE A 50 -20.44 11.57 -10.05
CA PHE A 50 -20.30 12.89 -9.44
C PHE A 50 -18.91 13.44 -9.68
N LEU A 51 -17.86 12.63 -9.48
CA LEU A 51 -16.49 13.05 -9.72
C LEU A 51 -16.21 13.29 -11.22
N GLU A 52 -16.72 12.45 -12.11
CA GLU A 52 -16.60 12.66 -13.56
C GLU A 52 -17.20 14.02 -13.99
N GLN A 53 -18.39 14.35 -13.50
CA GLN A 53 -19.13 15.53 -13.93
C GLN A 53 -18.64 16.83 -13.29
N ASN A 54 -18.22 16.79 -12.01
CA ASN A 54 -17.92 18.00 -11.25
C ASN A 54 -16.42 18.34 -11.24
N PHE A 55 -15.54 17.36 -11.50
CA PHE A 55 -14.10 17.54 -11.46
C PHE A 55 -13.41 17.25 -12.80
N ASP A 56 -14.19 17.06 -13.88
CA ASP A 56 -13.71 16.74 -15.24
C ASP A 56 -12.71 15.56 -15.25
N LEU A 57 -12.96 14.59 -14.37
CA LEU A 57 -12.16 13.38 -14.27
C LEU A 57 -12.67 12.34 -15.26
N ASP A 58 -11.74 11.65 -15.92
CA ASP A 58 -12.09 10.41 -16.60
C ASP A 58 -12.53 9.35 -15.58
N LYS A 59 -13.32 8.37 -16.04
CA LYS A 59 -13.87 7.31 -15.19
C LYS A 59 -12.81 6.58 -14.36
N ILE A 60 -11.63 6.36 -14.94
CA ILE A 60 -10.55 5.60 -14.33
C ILE A 60 -9.97 6.40 -13.17
N LYS A 61 -9.68 7.69 -13.37
CA LYS A 61 -9.20 8.61 -12.33
C LYS A 61 -10.24 8.83 -11.24
N ALA A 62 -11.52 8.93 -11.57
CA ALA A 62 -12.59 9.01 -10.57
C ALA A 62 -12.62 7.76 -9.68
N ILE A 63 -12.48 6.57 -10.27
CA ILE A 63 -12.40 5.29 -9.54
C ILE A 63 -11.12 5.23 -8.69
N GLU A 64 -9.97 5.62 -9.24
CA GLU A 64 -8.70 5.65 -8.51
C GLU A 64 -8.79 6.58 -7.29
N GLN A 65 -9.34 7.77 -7.48
CA GLN A 65 -9.51 8.74 -6.40
C GLN A 65 -10.40 8.19 -5.28
N LEU A 66 -11.50 7.54 -5.62
CA LEU A 66 -12.36 6.89 -4.63
C LEU A 66 -11.66 5.69 -3.95
N ARG A 67 -10.86 4.90 -4.66
CA ARG A 67 -10.09 3.81 -4.04
C ARG A 67 -9.01 4.30 -3.09
N LEU A 68 -8.40 5.46 -3.37
CA LEU A 68 -7.46 6.10 -2.47
C LEU A 68 -8.10 6.54 -1.15
N THR A 69 -9.38 6.90 -1.19
CA THR A 69 -10.13 7.37 -0.01
C THR A 69 -11.10 6.34 0.54
N GLU A 70 -10.89 5.06 0.23
CA GLU A 70 -11.71 3.93 0.67
C GLU A 70 -13.22 4.06 0.34
N GLY A 71 -13.54 4.74 -0.77
CA GLY A 71 -14.91 4.98 -1.25
C GLY A 71 -15.59 6.19 -0.63
N ASP A 72 -14.88 6.94 0.23
CA ASP A 72 -15.40 8.16 0.86
C ASP A 72 -15.31 9.34 -0.13
N LEU A 73 -16.47 9.75 -0.65
CA LEU A 73 -16.60 10.85 -1.60
C LEU A 73 -16.14 12.20 -1.00
N GLN A 74 -16.42 12.46 0.29
CA GLN A 74 -16.03 13.73 0.91
C GLN A 74 -14.51 13.84 0.99
N LYS A 75 -13.83 12.76 1.41
CA LYS A 75 -12.37 12.70 1.41
C LYS A 75 -11.80 12.76 -0.01
N ALA A 76 -12.45 12.11 -0.98
CA ALA A 76 -12.02 12.16 -2.39
C ALA A 76 -12.01 13.61 -2.91
N ILE A 77 -13.09 14.35 -2.64
CA ILE A 77 -13.22 15.78 -2.97
C ILE A 77 -12.17 16.61 -2.23
N GLN A 78 -12.00 16.40 -0.92
CA GLN A 78 -10.97 17.12 -0.14
C GLN A 78 -9.58 16.91 -0.73
N ASN A 79 -9.23 15.68 -1.13
CA ASN A 79 -7.94 15.41 -1.76
C ASN A 79 -7.80 16.10 -3.13
N LEU A 80 -8.88 16.19 -3.92
CA LEU A 80 -8.85 16.88 -5.21
C LEU A 80 -8.73 18.40 -5.09
N LEU A 81 -9.25 18.98 -4.01
CA LEU A 81 -9.20 20.42 -3.77
C LEU A 81 -7.89 20.91 -3.14
N HIS A 82 -7.11 20.01 -2.52
CA HIS A 82 -5.82 20.34 -1.88
C HIS A 82 -4.59 19.90 -2.70
N ASN A 83 -4.79 19.24 -3.84
CA ASN A 83 -3.76 19.01 -4.85
C ASN A 83 -3.70 20.19 -5.83
#